data_AF-A0A946L361-F1
#
_entry.id   AF-A0A946L361-F1
#
_cell.length_a   1.000
_cell.length_b   1.000
_cell.length_c   1.000
_cell.angle_alpha   90.00
_cell.angle_beta   90.00
_cell.angle_gamma   90.00
#
_symmetry.space_group_name_H-M   'P 1'
#
loop_
_entity.id
_entity.type
_entity.pdbx_description
1 polymer ?
#
loop_
_entity_poly.entity_id
_entity_poly.type
_entity_poly.pdbx_seq_one_letter_code
_entity_poly.pdbx_strand_id
1 'polypeptide(L)'
;MSDQEKEKVFSTIQSFLRNPPAIIWGSGATVALGLPTMGDLNDALDVEIEGFDGNNENLEAELGKPEYESKMPEIRDVVWRVVNEADLGVLESLIDGDVSYVHGIKTMVEKFREAHPQVVNIVTTNYDRVLEYVMGYYGIPFNDGFDGVELSKFDSRLFQKTNNTNIVKVHGSLSWFQVGSSIRCLRKNNENADPVIIPPGKNKYKEAYKAPYRGNGSLPPPLLQLTTV
;
A
#
# COMPACT_ATOMS: atom_id res chain seq x y z
N MET A 1 14.22 -0.05 33.20
CA MET A 1 14.92 -0.98 32.28
C MET A 1 16.39 -0.98 32.66
N SER A 2 16.89 -2.13 33.12
CA SER A 2 18.29 -2.38 33.50
C SER A 2 19.21 -2.36 32.28
N ASP A 3 20.51 -2.19 32.50
CA ASP A 3 21.49 -2.14 31.41
C ASP A 3 21.62 -3.50 30.69
N GLN A 4 21.42 -4.62 31.40
CA GLN A 4 21.34 -5.94 30.78
C GLN A 4 20.12 -6.11 29.86
N GLU A 5 18.98 -5.52 30.22
CA GLU A 5 17.79 -5.53 29.36
C GLU A 5 18.00 -4.68 28.10
N LYS A 6 18.63 -3.51 28.22
CA LYS A 6 19.01 -2.67 27.07
C LYS A 6 19.95 -3.40 26.13
N GLU A 7 20.97 -4.06 26.65
CA GLU A 7 21.96 -4.77 25.84
C GLU A 7 21.34 -5.96 25.09
N LYS A 8 20.42 -6.69 25.72
CA LYS A 8 19.62 -7.73 25.04
C LYS A 8 18.75 -7.15 23.93
N VAL A 9 18.09 -6.03 24.16
CA VAL A 9 17.27 -5.35 23.14
C VAL A 9 18.13 -4.90 21.96
N PHE A 10 19.25 -4.22 22.22
CA PHE A 10 20.13 -3.73 21.15
C PHE A 10 20.76 -4.87 20.34
N SER A 11 21.26 -5.92 21.00
CA SER A 11 21.82 -7.08 20.30
C SER A 11 20.78 -7.81 19.45
N THR A 12 19.54 -7.90 19.94
CA THR A 12 18.41 -8.47 19.19
C THR A 12 18.09 -7.62 17.95
N ILE A 13 17.98 -6.30 18.10
CA ILE A 13 17.76 -5.37 16.97
C ILE A 13 18.91 -5.47 15.96
N GLN A 14 20.16 -5.43 16.42
CA GLN A 14 21.33 -5.57 15.55
C GLN A 14 21.33 -6.90 14.80
N SER A 15 20.88 -7.99 15.44
CA SER A 15 20.73 -9.29 14.78
C SER A 15 19.69 -9.25 13.66
N PHE A 16 18.56 -8.58 13.87
CA PHE A 16 17.54 -8.41 12.83
C PHE A 16 17.99 -7.50 11.68
N LEU A 17 18.84 -6.51 11.95
CA LEU A 17 19.36 -5.57 10.97
C LEU A 17 20.64 -6.05 10.25
N ARG A 18 21.06 -7.32 10.44
CA ARG A 18 22.20 -7.90 9.72
C ARG A 18 21.99 -7.94 8.21
N ASN A 19 20.74 -8.19 7.80
CA ASN A 19 20.26 -8.07 6.43
C ASN A 19 19.10 -7.08 6.45
N PRO A 20 18.73 -6.45 5.32
CA PRO A 20 17.55 -5.60 5.33
C PRO A 20 16.30 -6.39 5.70
N PRO A 21 15.48 -5.89 6.64
CA PRO A 21 14.22 -6.53 7.00
C PRO A 21 13.19 -6.40 5.88
N ALA A 22 12.23 -7.32 5.86
CA ALA A 22 10.97 -7.10 5.18
C ALA A 22 10.06 -6.26 6.08
N ILE A 23 9.47 -5.20 5.53
CA ILE A 23 8.59 -4.29 6.25
C ILE A 23 7.15 -4.62 5.87
N ILE A 24 6.29 -4.84 6.87
CA ILE A 24 4.84 -4.90 6.67
C ILE A 24 4.27 -3.54 7.02
N TRP A 25 3.63 -2.90 6.05
CA TRP A 25 3.16 -1.52 6.13
C TRP A 25 1.64 -1.45 6.01
N GLY A 26 0.97 -1.15 7.11
CA GLY A 26 -0.50 -1.06 7.19
C GLY A 26 -1.02 0.38 7.31
N SER A 27 -2.33 0.54 7.36
CA SER A 27 -3.00 1.85 7.37
C SER A 27 -2.61 2.70 8.58
N GLY A 28 -2.38 2.07 9.74
CA GLY A 28 -1.90 2.78 10.94
C GLY A 28 -0.59 3.57 10.76
N ALA A 29 0.21 3.25 9.73
CA ALA A 29 1.44 3.98 9.40
C ALA A 29 1.19 5.28 8.61
N THR A 30 -0.02 5.49 8.08
CA THR A 30 -0.39 6.69 7.32
C THR A 30 -1.58 7.45 7.91
N VAL A 31 -2.29 6.91 8.92
CA VAL A 31 -3.39 7.61 9.63
C VAL A 31 -2.94 8.95 10.22
N ALA A 32 -1.73 9.02 10.79
CA ALA A 32 -1.19 10.27 11.35
C ALA A 32 -0.88 11.34 10.28
N LEU A 33 -0.89 10.97 9.00
CA LEU A 33 -0.80 11.89 7.85
C LEU A 33 -2.18 12.33 7.34
N GLY A 34 -3.27 11.96 8.02
CA GLY A 34 -4.64 12.29 7.62
C GLY A 34 -5.29 11.29 6.68
N LEU A 35 -4.66 10.14 6.40
CA LEU A 35 -5.30 9.07 5.63
C LEU A 35 -6.43 8.42 6.44
N PRO A 36 -7.53 8.01 5.79
CA PRO A 36 -8.69 7.47 6.48
C PRO A 36 -8.39 6.15 7.19
N THR A 37 -8.97 6.00 8.37
CA THR A 37 -9.09 4.73 9.10
C THR A 37 -10.21 3.86 8.49
N MET A 38 -10.32 2.62 8.95
CA MET A 38 -11.46 1.77 8.57
C MET A 38 -12.80 2.33 9.07
N GLY A 39 -12.81 3.07 10.17
CA GLY A 39 -14.00 3.77 10.66
C GLY A 39 -14.42 4.87 9.70
N ASP A 40 -13.46 5.70 9.25
CA ASP A 40 -13.75 6.77 8.29
C ASP A 40 -14.28 6.23 6.96
N LEU A 41 -13.76 5.07 6.49
CA LEU A 41 -14.29 4.39 5.30
C LEU A 41 -15.71 3.85 5.53
N ASN A 42 -15.96 3.29 6.70
CA ASN A 42 -17.28 2.79 7.07
C ASN A 42 -18.33 3.90 7.11
N ASP A 43 -17.98 5.06 7.69
CA ASP A 43 -18.83 6.25 7.73
C ASP A 43 -19.12 6.77 6.32
N ALA A 44 -18.10 6.83 5.44
CA ALA A 44 -18.29 7.27 4.06
C ALA A 44 -19.21 6.32 3.27
N LEU A 45 -19.09 5.02 3.49
CA LEU A 45 -19.93 4.02 2.84
C LEU A 45 -21.38 4.07 3.35
N ASP A 46 -21.61 4.34 4.64
CA ASP A 46 -22.96 4.52 5.21
C ASP A 46 -23.72 5.71 4.60
N VAL A 47 -22.99 6.76 4.24
CA VAL A 47 -23.55 7.94 3.60
C VAL A 47 -23.91 7.69 2.13
N GLU A 48 -23.07 6.97 1.40
CA GLU A 48 -23.14 6.92 -0.08
C GLU A 48 -23.75 5.63 -0.63
N ILE A 49 -23.63 4.51 0.08
CA ILE A 49 -24.10 3.21 -0.39
C ILE A 49 -25.47 2.94 0.22
N GLU A 50 -26.51 2.99 -0.61
CA GLU A 50 -27.89 2.75 -0.16
C GLU A 50 -28.01 1.41 0.60
N GLY A 51 -28.51 1.43 1.82
CA GLY A 51 -28.72 0.20 2.61
C GLY A 51 -27.44 -0.45 3.14
N PHE A 52 -26.32 0.28 3.19
CA PHE A 52 -25.15 -0.11 3.97
C PHE A 52 -25.42 0.03 5.47
N ASP A 53 -24.84 -0.84 6.29
CA ASP A 53 -24.94 -0.78 7.76
C ASP A 53 -23.65 -0.24 8.37
N GLY A 54 -23.56 1.09 8.50
CA GLY A 54 -22.43 1.78 9.14
C GLY A 54 -22.29 1.52 10.64
N ASN A 55 -23.22 0.82 11.31
CA ASN A 55 -23.05 0.51 12.73
C ASN A 55 -22.14 -0.71 12.98
N ASN A 56 -21.69 -1.38 11.92
CA ASN A 56 -20.82 -2.54 12.04
C ASN A 56 -19.37 -2.12 12.34
N GLU A 57 -18.85 -2.54 13.49
CA GLU A 57 -17.45 -2.29 13.88
C GLU A 57 -16.41 -3.03 13.01
N ASN A 58 -16.86 -4.01 12.21
CA ASN A 58 -16.03 -4.81 11.31
C ASN A 58 -16.46 -4.63 9.86
N LEU A 59 -15.94 -3.57 9.23
CA LEU A 59 -16.16 -3.23 7.82
C LEU A 59 -15.88 -4.40 6.86
N GLU A 60 -14.85 -5.21 7.14
CA GLU A 60 -14.53 -6.36 6.29
C GLU A 60 -15.60 -7.45 6.37
N ALA A 61 -16.13 -7.72 7.56
CA ALA A 61 -17.21 -8.68 7.74
C ALA A 61 -18.50 -8.18 7.07
N GLU A 62 -18.78 -6.88 7.17
CA GLU A 62 -19.93 -6.24 6.53
C GLU A 62 -19.87 -6.37 5.01
N LEU A 63 -18.78 -5.90 4.40
CA LEU A 63 -18.55 -5.99 2.96
C LEU A 63 -18.40 -7.44 2.45
N GLY A 64 -18.31 -8.42 3.37
CA GLY A 64 -18.35 -9.84 3.06
C GLY A 64 -19.75 -10.42 2.82
N LYS A 65 -20.82 -9.66 3.09
CA LYS A 65 -22.20 -10.11 2.88
C LYS A 65 -22.57 -10.18 1.38
N PRO A 66 -23.37 -11.18 0.94
CA PRO A 66 -23.76 -11.33 -0.46
C PRO A 66 -24.49 -10.11 -1.06
N GLU A 67 -25.21 -9.35 -0.24
CA GLU A 67 -25.95 -8.16 -0.68
C GLU A 67 -25.06 -7.06 -1.29
N TYR A 68 -23.79 -6.99 -0.89
CA TYR A 68 -22.85 -6.00 -1.41
C TYR A 68 -22.10 -6.46 -2.66
N GLU A 69 -22.17 -7.74 -3.07
CA GLU A 69 -21.45 -8.23 -4.25
C GLU A 69 -21.79 -7.45 -5.53
N SER A 70 -23.05 -7.06 -5.67
CA SER A 70 -23.52 -6.24 -6.80
C SER A 70 -23.11 -4.76 -6.71
N LYS A 71 -22.79 -4.27 -5.50
CA LYS A 71 -22.40 -2.88 -5.21
C LYS A 71 -20.89 -2.69 -5.13
N MET A 72 -20.09 -3.75 -5.29
CA MET A 72 -18.63 -3.68 -5.21
C MET A 72 -17.99 -2.63 -6.12
N PRO A 73 -18.44 -2.38 -7.36
CA PRO A 73 -17.91 -1.29 -8.17
C PRO A 73 -18.10 0.08 -7.51
N GLU A 74 -19.31 0.36 -7.01
CA GLU A 74 -19.64 1.62 -6.34
C GLU A 74 -18.86 1.79 -5.03
N ILE A 75 -18.79 0.73 -4.21
CA ILE A 75 -18.00 0.70 -2.98
C ILE A 75 -16.52 0.96 -3.26
N ARG A 76 -15.99 0.38 -4.34
CA ARG A 76 -14.61 0.61 -4.79
C ARG A 76 -14.39 2.07 -5.15
N ASP A 77 -15.32 2.69 -5.85
CA ASP A 77 -15.22 4.10 -6.25
C ASP A 77 -15.27 5.03 -5.03
N VAL A 78 -16.15 4.77 -4.07
CA VAL A 78 -16.22 5.52 -2.80
C VAL A 78 -14.89 5.39 -2.03
N VAL A 79 -14.42 4.16 -1.81
CA VAL A 79 -13.15 3.92 -1.10
C VAL A 79 -11.98 4.58 -1.83
N TRP A 80 -11.89 4.42 -3.15
CA TRP A 80 -10.84 5.04 -3.95
C TRP A 80 -10.84 6.55 -3.79
N ARG A 81 -12.01 7.19 -3.91
CA ARG A 81 -12.15 8.65 -3.83
C ARG A 81 -11.77 9.19 -2.45
N VAL A 82 -12.30 8.60 -1.38
CA VAL A 82 -12.04 9.02 0.01
C VAL A 82 -10.55 8.92 0.34
N VAL A 83 -9.90 7.81 -0.02
CA VAL A 83 -8.46 7.63 0.23
C VAL A 83 -7.64 8.57 -0.67
N ASN A 84 -8.04 8.77 -1.93
CA ASN A 84 -7.33 9.64 -2.87
C ASN A 84 -7.39 11.13 -2.47
N GLU A 85 -8.49 11.59 -1.89
CA GLU A 85 -8.58 12.96 -1.37
C GLU A 85 -7.55 13.22 -0.27
N ALA A 86 -7.49 12.34 0.73
CA ALA A 86 -6.49 12.43 1.80
C ALA A 86 -5.05 12.24 1.29
N ASP A 87 -4.84 11.32 0.34
CA ASP A 87 -3.53 11.09 -0.29
C ASP A 87 -3.01 12.34 -1.02
N LEU A 88 -3.89 13.08 -1.72
CA LEU A 88 -3.53 14.36 -2.35
C LEU A 88 -3.18 15.43 -1.30
N GLY A 89 -3.85 15.45 -0.15
CA GLY A 89 -3.49 16.34 0.96
C GLY A 89 -2.07 16.09 1.49
N VAL A 90 -1.62 14.82 1.51
CA VAL A 90 -0.22 14.50 1.86
C VAL A 90 0.75 14.99 0.80
N LEU A 91 0.41 14.83 -0.49
CA LEU A 91 1.21 15.35 -1.60
C LEU A 91 1.36 16.87 -1.52
N GLU A 92 0.28 17.60 -1.24
CA GLU A 92 0.30 19.05 -1.06
C GLU A 92 1.18 19.47 0.12
N SER A 93 1.02 18.79 1.27
CA SER A 93 1.84 19.05 2.47
C SER A 93 3.34 18.87 2.20
N LEU A 94 3.72 17.86 1.41
CA LEU A 94 5.11 17.65 0.96
C LEU A 94 5.62 18.79 0.08
N ILE A 95 4.78 19.28 -0.85
CA ILE A 95 5.11 20.40 -1.75
C ILE A 95 5.32 21.69 -0.95
N ASP A 96 4.48 21.91 0.06
CA ASP A 96 4.56 23.07 0.97
C ASP A 96 5.71 22.97 1.97
N GLY A 97 6.39 21.82 2.03
CA GLY A 97 7.58 21.60 2.84
C GLY A 97 7.29 21.11 4.26
N ASP A 98 6.07 20.72 4.59
CA ASP A 98 5.80 19.98 5.85
C ASP A 98 6.26 18.53 5.69
N VAL A 99 7.49 18.30 6.13
CA VAL A 99 8.18 17.02 6.00
C VAL A 99 8.37 16.28 7.32
N SER A 100 7.76 16.76 8.40
CA SER A 100 8.07 16.29 9.76
C SER A 100 7.84 14.79 9.95
N TYR A 101 6.66 14.30 9.55
CA TYR A 101 6.30 12.88 9.66
C TYR A 101 7.00 12.02 8.60
N VAL A 102 7.05 12.48 7.35
CA VAL A 102 7.67 11.73 6.25
C VAL A 102 9.19 11.56 6.41
N HIS A 103 9.83 12.43 7.19
CA HIS A 103 11.24 12.28 7.54
C HIS A 103 11.52 10.98 8.31
N GLY A 104 10.57 10.52 9.13
CA GLY A 104 10.66 9.22 9.81
C GLY A 104 10.67 8.06 8.81
N ILE A 105 9.81 8.13 7.80
CA ILE A 105 9.73 7.13 6.72
C ILE A 105 11.05 7.11 5.93
N LYS A 106 11.56 8.27 5.53
CA LYS A 106 12.87 8.41 4.88
C LYS A 106 13.97 7.75 5.71
N THR A 107 14.08 8.13 6.97
CA THR A 107 15.14 7.67 7.88
C THR A 107 15.10 6.16 8.04
N MET A 108 13.91 5.57 8.19
CA MET A 108 13.72 4.13 8.27
C MET A 108 14.22 3.43 6.99
N VAL A 109 13.79 3.89 5.82
CA VAL A 109 14.15 3.27 4.54
C VAL A 109 15.65 3.37 4.29
N GLU A 110 16.26 4.54 4.48
CA GLU A 110 17.71 4.71 4.33
C GLU A 110 18.48 3.78 5.29
N LYS A 111 18.05 3.72 6.55
CA LYS A 111 18.73 2.88 7.54
C LYS A 111 18.71 1.40 7.17
N PHE A 112 17.59 0.91 6.66
CA PHE A 112 17.47 -0.48 6.23
C PHE A 112 18.22 -0.78 4.92
N ARG A 113 18.43 0.23 4.07
CA ARG A 113 19.25 0.10 2.85
C ARG A 113 20.76 0.06 3.13
N GLU A 114 21.21 0.45 4.32
CA GLU A 114 22.64 0.33 4.71
C GLU A 114 23.10 -1.13 4.81
N ALA A 115 22.19 -2.06 5.11
CA ALA A 115 22.51 -3.48 5.22
C ALA A 115 22.66 -4.15 3.84
N HIS A 116 23.51 -5.18 3.75
CA HIS A 116 23.68 -5.97 2.53
C HIS A 116 22.79 -7.22 2.54
N PRO A 117 22.24 -7.63 1.39
CA PRO A 117 22.21 -6.92 0.11
C PRO A 117 21.34 -5.66 0.22
N GLN A 118 21.60 -4.56 -0.50
CA GLN A 118 20.89 -3.27 -0.32
C GLN A 118 19.46 -3.26 -0.91
N VAL A 119 18.67 -4.28 -0.62
CA VAL A 119 17.32 -4.49 -1.13
C VAL A 119 16.34 -4.47 0.05
N VAL A 120 15.51 -3.44 0.12
CA VAL A 120 14.46 -3.32 1.13
C VAL A 120 13.13 -3.69 0.48
N ASN A 121 12.36 -4.58 1.10
CA ASN A 121 11.03 -4.94 0.63
C ASN A 121 9.98 -4.41 1.60
N ILE A 122 9.11 -3.53 1.12
CA ILE A 122 7.97 -3.00 1.85
C ILE A 122 6.72 -3.60 1.23
N VAL A 123 6.00 -4.40 2.01
CA VAL A 123 4.73 -5.01 1.62
C VAL A 123 3.63 -4.22 2.28
N THR A 124 2.69 -3.73 1.49
CA THR A 124 1.62 -2.89 2.03
C THR A 124 0.25 -3.29 1.53
N THR A 125 -0.71 -3.20 2.45
CA THR A 125 -2.14 -3.33 2.20
C THR A 125 -2.79 -1.99 1.87
N ASN A 126 -2.04 -0.88 1.95
CA ASN A 126 -2.56 0.46 1.72
C ASN A 126 -2.65 0.76 0.22
N TYR A 127 -3.69 1.51 -0.15
CA TYR A 127 -3.86 2.01 -1.51
C TYR A 127 -3.08 3.30 -1.78
N ASP A 128 -2.86 4.11 -0.73
CA ASP A 128 -2.20 5.42 -0.76
C ASP A 128 -0.82 5.38 -1.44
N ARG A 129 -0.31 6.53 -1.87
CA ARG A 129 0.97 6.69 -2.57
C ARG A 129 2.03 7.34 -1.69
N VAL A 130 1.86 7.30 -0.36
CA VAL A 130 2.74 7.99 0.59
C VAL A 130 4.18 7.52 0.45
N LEU A 131 4.42 6.21 0.38
CA LEU A 131 5.76 5.65 0.23
C LEU A 131 6.42 6.13 -1.07
N GLU A 132 5.67 6.13 -2.17
CA GLU A 132 6.09 6.61 -3.48
C GLU A 132 6.41 8.10 -3.46
N TYR A 133 5.58 8.92 -2.81
CA TYR A 133 5.82 10.36 -2.65
C TYR A 133 7.10 10.62 -1.85
N VAL A 134 7.28 9.95 -0.71
CA VAL A 134 8.48 10.12 0.13
C VAL A 134 9.73 9.72 -0.64
N MET A 135 9.72 8.57 -1.30
CA MET A 135 10.89 8.10 -2.04
C MET A 135 11.18 9.01 -3.23
N GLY A 136 10.16 9.43 -3.97
CA GLY A 136 10.29 10.40 -5.06
C GLY A 136 10.82 11.75 -4.58
N TYR A 137 10.29 12.29 -3.49
CA TYR A 137 10.67 13.59 -2.92
C TYR A 137 12.14 13.62 -2.48
N TYR A 138 12.62 12.56 -1.83
CA TYR A 138 14.01 12.46 -1.35
C TYR A 138 14.98 11.85 -2.37
N GLY A 139 14.53 11.52 -3.59
CA GLY A 139 15.38 10.89 -4.61
C GLY A 139 15.87 9.48 -4.24
N ILE A 140 15.12 8.77 -3.40
CA ILE A 140 15.40 7.38 -3.03
C ILE A 140 14.91 6.48 -4.18
N PRO A 141 15.78 5.67 -4.82
CA PRO A 141 15.35 4.73 -5.83
C PRO A 141 14.37 3.71 -5.26
N PHE A 142 13.27 3.52 -5.96
CA PHE A 142 12.27 2.52 -5.62
C PHE A 142 11.70 1.84 -6.86
N ASN A 143 10.98 0.74 -6.65
CA ASN A 143 10.17 0.10 -7.66
C ASN A 143 8.85 -0.36 -7.03
N ASP A 144 7.75 0.03 -7.66
CA ASP A 144 6.38 -0.31 -7.30
C ASP A 144 5.73 -1.28 -8.32
N GLY A 145 6.52 -1.79 -9.26
CA GLY A 145 6.07 -2.63 -10.36
C GLY A 145 5.81 -1.87 -11.66
N PHE A 146 6.10 -0.57 -11.73
CA PHE A 146 6.04 0.22 -12.96
C PHE A 146 7.42 0.77 -13.33
N ASP A 147 7.80 0.61 -14.60
CA ASP A 147 9.02 1.21 -15.16
C ASP A 147 8.62 2.39 -16.05
N GLY A 148 8.86 3.61 -15.57
CA GLY A 148 8.52 4.85 -16.26
C GLY A 148 7.53 5.72 -15.48
N VAL A 149 6.72 6.48 -16.23
CA VAL A 149 5.76 7.46 -15.68
C VAL A 149 4.32 7.06 -16.04
N GLU A 150 3.42 8.03 -16.19
CA GLU A 150 2.04 7.85 -16.67
C GLU A 150 1.95 6.83 -17.83
N LEU A 151 0.96 5.94 -17.76
CA LEU A 151 0.68 4.87 -18.73
C LEU A 151 1.76 3.78 -18.85
N SER A 152 2.76 3.74 -17.96
CA SER A 152 3.62 2.56 -17.82
C SER A 152 2.80 1.32 -17.47
N LYS A 153 3.25 0.15 -17.95
CA LYS A 153 2.57 -1.14 -17.73
C LYS A 153 3.14 -1.81 -16.48
N PHE A 154 2.27 -2.40 -15.67
CA PHE A 154 2.71 -3.20 -14.53
C PHE A 154 3.56 -4.40 -14.98
N ASP A 155 4.71 -4.59 -14.33
CA ASP A 155 5.62 -5.71 -14.52
C ASP A 155 6.24 -6.15 -13.18
N SER A 156 5.76 -7.27 -12.65
CA SER A 156 6.25 -7.85 -11.41
C SER A 156 7.73 -8.30 -11.46
N ARG A 157 8.32 -8.47 -12.65
CA ARG A 157 9.74 -8.84 -12.78
C ARG A 157 10.67 -7.72 -12.32
N LEU A 158 10.17 -6.48 -12.26
CA LEU A 158 10.95 -5.33 -11.80
C LEU A 158 11.39 -5.47 -10.34
N PHE A 159 10.66 -6.23 -9.51
CA PHE A 159 11.01 -6.46 -8.10
C PHE A 159 12.28 -7.29 -7.90
N GLN A 160 12.83 -7.88 -8.97
CA GLN A 160 14.07 -8.66 -8.93
C GLN A 160 15.34 -7.79 -9.08
N LYS A 161 15.20 -6.47 -9.33
CA LYS A 161 16.34 -5.55 -9.46
C LYS A 161 17.13 -5.47 -8.14
N THR A 162 18.45 -5.49 -8.23
CA THR A 162 19.36 -5.34 -7.07
C THR A 162 19.49 -3.86 -6.67
N ASN A 163 19.79 -3.60 -5.39
CA ASN A 163 19.99 -2.25 -4.82
C ASN A 163 18.75 -1.32 -4.87
N ASN A 164 17.55 -1.87 -4.68
CA ASN A 164 16.30 -1.12 -4.80
C ASN A 164 15.40 -1.25 -3.56
N THR A 165 14.54 -0.25 -3.33
CA THR A 165 13.42 -0.37 -2.41
C THR A 165 12.20 -0.84 -3.17
N ASN A 166 11.74 -2.05 -2.90
CA ASN A 166 10.54 -2.61 -3.52
C ASN A 166 9.31 -2.23 -2.68
N ILE A 167 8.33 -1.57 -3.29
CA ILE A 167 7.00 -1.31 -2.70
C ILE A 167 6.02 -2.29 -3.34
N VAL A 168 5.53 -3.25 -2.56
CA VAL A 168 4.62 -4.30 -3.03
C VAL A 168 3.22 -4.02 -2.50
N LYS A 169 2.34 -3.54 -3.38
CA LYS A 169 0.93 -3.22 -3.11
C LYS A 169 0.05 -4.44 -3.33
N VAL A 170 -0.34 -5.14 -2.26
CA VAL A 170 -1.07 -6.43 -2.39
C VAL A 170 -2.57 -6.24 -2.69
N HIS A 171 -3.13 -5.08 -2.37
CA HIS A 171 -4.52 -4.74 -2.65
C HIS A 171 -4.66 -3.67 -3.75
N GLY A 172 -3.59 -3.44 -4.52
CA GLY A 172 -3.54 -2.40 -5.54
C GLY A 172 -3.19 -1.03 -4.97
N SER A 173 -3.24 -0.02 -5.81
CA SER A 173 -2.91 1.36 -5.43
C SER A 173 -3.86 2.33 -6.10
N LEU A 174 -3.97 3.53 -5.52
CA LEU A 174 -4.66 4.65 -6.13
C LEU A 174 -4.15 4.99 -7.54
N SER A 175 -2.89 4.63 -7.86
CA SER A 175 -2.34 4.84 -9.20
C SER A 175 -2.61 3.70 -10.19
N TRP A 176 -3.22 2.60 -9.79
CA TRP A 176 -3.40 1.44 -10.66
C TRP A 176 -4.75 1.49 -11.36
N PHE A 177 -4.75 1.43 -12.68
CA PHE A 177 -5.96 1.47 -13.49
C PHE A 177 -5.97 0.39 -14.55
N GLN A 178 -7.14 -0.21 -14.78
CA GLN A 178 -7.35 -1.16 -15.85
C GLN A 178 -7.56 -0.39 -17.17
N VAL A 179 -6.62 -0.55 -18.11
CA VAL A 179 -6.69 0.08 -19.43
C VAL A 179 -6.57 -1.00 -20.51
N GLY A 180 -7.69 -1.32 -21.12
CA GLY A 180 -7.79 -2.46 -22.05
C GLY A 180 -7.48 -3.77 -21.32
N SER A 181 -6.46 -4.51 -21.77
CA SER A 181 -6.05 -5.79 -21.15
C SER A 181 -4.91 -5.68 -20.15
N SER A 182 -4.45 -4.47 -19.84
CA SER A 182 -3.26 -4.25 -19.02
C SER A 182 -3.51 -3.24 -17.91
N ILE A 183 -2.81 -3.41 -16.81
CA ILE A 183 -2.82 -2.45 -15.71
C ILE A 183 -1.76 -1.40 -15.98
N ARG A 184 -2.17 -0.15 -15.83
CA ARG A 184 -1.39 1.04 -16.13
C ARG A 184 -1.31 1.94 -14.91
N CYS A 185 -0.18 2.63 -14.75
CA CYS A 185 -0.04 3.66 -13.74
C CYS A 185 -0.68 4.96 -14.24
N LEU A 186 -1.67 5.49 -13.54
CA LEU A 186 -2.21 6.84 -13.75
C LEU A 186 -2.13 7.65 -12.46
N ARG A 187 -1.75 8.92 -12.54
CA ARG A 187 -1.64 9.78 -11.35
C ARG A 187 -2.95 10.48 -10.99
N LYS A 188 -3.87 10.56 -11.94
CA LYS A 188 -5.18 11.18 -11.78
C LYS A 188 -6.27 10.18 -12.13
N ASN A 189 -7.44 10.37 -11.53
CA ASN A 189 -8.61 9.62 -11.94
C ASN A 189 -8.91 9.85 -13.42
N ASN A 190 -9.40 8.82 -14.10
CA ASN A 190 -9.83 8.91 -15.49
C ASN A 190 -11.17 8.17 -15.63
N GLU A 191 -12.20 8.88 -16.06
CA GLU A 191 -13.55 8.33 -16.23
C GLU A 191 -13.61 7.12 -17.20
N ASN A 192 -12.60 6.94 -18.04
CA ASN A 192 -12.51 5.85 -19.00
C ASN A 192 -11.61 4.70 -18.55
N ALA A 193 -11.15 4.70 -17.30
CA ALA A 193 -10.31 3.65 -16.75
C ALA A 193 -10.75 3.25 -15.34
N ASP A 194 -10.94 1.96 -15.11
CA ASP A 194 -11.43 1.47 -13.82
C ASP A 194 -10.28 1.43 -12.80
N PRO A 195 -10.48 1.95 -11.57
CA PRO A 195 -9.48 1.82 -10.52
C PRO A 195 -9.28 0.37 -10.12
N VAL A 196 -8.02 0.01 -9.86
CA VAL A 196 -7.58 -1.35 -9.53
C VAL A 196 -7.13 -1.36 -8.07
N ILE A 197 -8.11 -1.26 -7.18
CA ILE A 197 -7.97 -1.52 -5.75
C ILE A 197 -8.89 -2.67 -5.33
N ILE A 198 -8.51 -3.39 -4.29
CA ILE A 198 -9.31 -4.46 -3.69
C ILE A 198 -9.84 -3.95 -2.35
N PRO A 199 -11.11 -3.51 -2.25
CA PRO A 199 -11.72 -3.13 -0.98
C PRO A 199 -11.75 -4.28 0.03
N PRO A 200 -11.91 -4.00 1.33
CA PRO A 200 -12.18 -5.04 2.32
C PRO A 200 -13.42 -5.87 1.92
N GLY A 201 -13.40 -7.17 2.20
CA GLY A 201 -14.54 -8.05 1.93
C GLY A 201 -14.13 -9.51 1.67
N LYS A 202 -15.13 -10.40 1.64
CA LYS A 202 -14.94 -11.86 1.57
C LYS A 202 -14.17 -12.33 0.34
N ASN A 203 -14.31 -11.62 -0.79
CA ASN A 203 -13.65 -11.97 -2.04
C ASN A 203 -12.24 -11.36 -2.18
N LYS A 204 -11.78 -10.53 -1.22
CA LYS A 204 -10.47 -9.86 -1.29
C LYS A 204 -9.32 -10.83 -1.51
N TYR A 205 -9.38 -11.98 -0.83
CA TYR A 205 -8.37 -13.03 -0.96
C TYR A 205 -8.36 -13.56 -2.39
N LYS A 206 -9.52 -13.95 -2.93
CA LYS A 206 -9.67 -14.46 -4.29
C LYS A 206 -9.21 -13.45 -5.36
N GLU A 207 -9.45 -12.17 -5.14
CA GLU A 207 -9.00 -11.09 -6.03
C GLU A 207 -7.48 -10.86 -5.93
N ALA A 208 -6.90 -10.92 -4.73
CA ALA A 208 -5.46 -10.87 -4.54
C ALA A 208 -4.70 -12.09 -5.13
N TYR A 209 -5.42 -13.16 -5.50
CA TYR A 209 -4.88 -14.30 -6.25
C TYR A 209 -4.95 -14.11 -7.78
N LYS A 210 -5.61 -13.07 -8.31
CA LYS A 210 -5.66 -12.77 -9.75
C LYS A 210 -4.47 -11.89 -10.17
N ALA A 211 -4.16 -11.90 -11.46
CA ALA A 211 -3.20 -10.93 -12.01
C ALA A 211 -3.74 -9.50 -11.76
N PRO A 212 -2.90 -8.55 -11.34
CA PRO A 212 -1.43 -8.58 -11.31
C PRO A 212 -0.85 -9.02 -9.95
N TYR A 213 -1.70 -9.20 -8.94
CA TYR A 213 -1.35 -9.40 -7.53
C TYR A 213 -0.55 -10.69 -7.28
N ARG A 214 -0.79 -11.71 -8.10
CA ARG A 214 0.09 -12.86 -8.28
C ARG A 214 0.38 -13.10 -9.77
N GLY A 215 1.49 -12.55 -10.25
CA GLY A 215 2.12 -13.00 -11.50
C GLY A 215 2.91 -14.29 -11.25
N ASN A 216 2.75 -15.28 -12.14
CA ASN A 216 3.43 -16.58 -12.13
C ASN A 216 4.91 -16.47 -11.66
N GLY A 217 5.18 -16.81 -10.39
CA GLY A 217 6.53 -17.04 -9.86
C GLY A 217 7.45 -15.83 -9.63
N SER A 218 6.96 -14.58 -9.66
CA SER A 218 7.83 -13.38 -9.67
C SER A 218 7.97 -12.61 -8.35
N LEU A 219 7.16 -12.91 -7.32
CA LEU A 219 7.32 -12.30 -5.99
C LEU A 219 8.48 -13.00 -5.25
N PRO A 220 9.42 -12.26 -4.62
CA PRO A 220 10.49 -12.89 -3.84
C PRO A 220 9.91 -13.85 -2.78
N PRO A 221 10.59 -14.98 -2.49
CA PRO A 221 10.06 -16.07 -1.65
C PRO A 221 9.40 -15.67 -0.32
N PRO A 222 9.85 -14.64 0.42
CA PRO A 222 9.21 -14.20 1.66
C PRO A 222 7.78 -13.66 1.47
N LEU A 223 7.43 -13.19 0.27
CA LEU A 223 6.14 -12.57 -0.02
C LEU A 223 5.02 -13.56 -0.35
N LEU A 224 5.38 -14.80 -0.70
CA LEU A 224 4.42 -15.87 -0.97
C LEU A 224 3.68 -16.36 0.29
N GLN A 225 4.26 -16.16 1.48
CA GLN A 225 3.72 -16.64 2.76
C GLN A 225 2.81 -15.63 3.48
N LEU A 226 2.87 -14.34 3.12
CA LEU A 226 2.07 -13.28 3.77
C LEU A 226 0.62 -13.22 3.26
N THR A 227 0.30 -13.89 2.15
CA THR A 227 -1.07 -13.96 1.60
C THR A 227 -1.85 -15.20 2.06
N THR A 228 -1.27 -16.02 2.95
CA THR A 228 -1.83 -17.31 3.40
C THR A 228 -2.35 -17.29 4.85
N VAL A 229 -2.69 -16.10 5.39
CA VAL A 229 -3.35 -15.98 6.70
C VAL A 229 -4.73 -15.37 6.55
#